data_AF-A0A817BCQ6-F1
#
_entry.id   AF-A0A817BCQ6-F1
#
_cell.length_a   1.000
_cell.length_b   1.000
_cell.length_c   1.000
_cell.angle_alpha   90.00
_cell.angle_beta   90.00
_cell.angle_gamma   90.00
#
_symmetry.space_group_name_H-M   'P 1'
#
loop_
_entity.id
_entity.type
_entity.pdbx_description
1 polymer ?
#
loop_
_entity_poly.entity_id
_entity_poly.type
_entity_poly.pdbx_seq_one_letter_code
_entity_poly.pdbx_strand_id
1 'polypeptide(L)'
;MVEKKTISRSLFEFKRVPLYGVEDDRRWKMMSPRYPSLLFHHELKSKRIKKIKSKTYHRLKNKDLKNSSLGALIDPEMAKEEAMRQEAKRVEERVTLKHKNTGKWAKRMLSRGLNVKYDGTKAAIAKQLQRNANLSRKMNSMRDGSSSDVRDDEEELRDSSDEDTPSRLIAKAKEKTLKALEDDELPNVVLMSLPFMARAIKKEKRGS
;
A
#
# COMPACT_ATOMS: atom_id res chain seq x y z
N MET A 1 0.59 58.25 -79.17
CA MET A 1 1.74 57.89 -78.30
C MET A 1 1.29 58.01 -76.85
N VAL A 2 1.39 56.87 -76.17
CA VAL A 2 1.07 56.49 -74.78
C VAL A 2 0.75 57.61 -73.76
N GLU A 3 -0.47 57.58 -73.24
CA GLU A 3 -0.92 58.32 -72.05
C GLU A 3 -0.15 57.84 -70.80
N LYS A 4 0.57 58.76 -70.14
CA LYS A 4 1.23 58.51 -68.86
C LYS A 4 0.15 58.37 -67.79
N LYS A 5 -0.20 57.14 -67.42
CA LYS A 5 -1.00 56.85 -66.22
C LYS A 5 -0.25 57.35 -64.99
N THR A 6 -0.70 58.46 -64.42
CA THR A 6 -0.39 58.86 -63.06
C THR A 6 -0.91 57.77 -62.13
N ILE A 7 0.00 56.95 -61.60
CA ILE A 7 -0.32 55.98 -60.55
C ILE A 7 -0.72 56.81 -59.33
N SER A 8 -2.03 56.90 -59.09
CA SER A 8 -2.57 57.49 -57.88
C SER A 8 -1.95 56.78 -56.68
N ARG A 9 -1.37 57.59 -55.80
CA ARG A 9 -0.61 57.18 -54.62
C ARG A 9 -1.59 56.69 -53.52
N SER A 10 -2.49 55.78 -53.87
CA SER A 10 -3.57 55.27 -52.99
C SER A 10 -3.32 53.85 -52.48
N LEU A 11 -2.21 53.21 -52.85
CA LEU A 11 -1.94 51.80 -52.54
C LEU A 11 -0.86 51.56 -51.47
N PHE A 12 -0.56 52.56 -50.64
CA PHE A 12 0.30 52.34 -49.48
C PHE A 12 -0.11 53.20 -48.27
N GLU A 13 -1.38 53.14 -47.89
CA GLU A 13 -1.75 53.33 -46.49
C GLU A 13 -1.39 52.07 -45.73
N PHE A 14 -0.08 51.89 -45.53
CA PHE A 14 0.44 51.03 -44.48
C PHE A 14 -0.22 51.51 -43.19
N LYS A 15 -1.15 50.73 -42.63
CA LYS A 15 -1.82 51.04 -41.36
C LYS A 15 -0.73 51.36 -40.36
N ARG A 16 -0.50 52.66 -40.15
CA ARG A 16 0.47 53.18 -39.21
C ARG A 16 -0.07 52.73 -37.86
N VAL A 17 0.46 51.62 -37.32
CA VAL A 17 0.18 51.23 -35.94
C VAL A 17 0.58 52.44 -35.13
N PRO A 18 -0.38 53.16 -34.52
CA PRO A 18 -0.02 54.36 -33.80
C PRO A 18 0.87 53.91 -32.64
N LEU A 19 2.04 54.53 -32.52
CA LEU A 19 2.88 54.36 -31.34
C LEU A 19 2.17 55.05 -30.17
N TYR A 20 1.17 54.37 -29.66
CA TYR A 20 0.43 54.73 -28.46
C TYR A 20 1.39 54.63 -27.27
N GLY A 21 1.43 55.68 -26.44
CA GLY A 21 2.18 55.64 -25.19
C GLY A 21 1.69 54.50 -24.29
N VAL A 22 2.51 54.08 -23.33
CA VAL A 22 2.23 52.96 -22.40
C VAL A 22 0.85 53.10 -21.71
N GLU A 23 0.35 54.32 -21.54
CA GLU A 23 -0.97 54.66 -21.01
C GLU A 23 -2.16 54.25 -21.92
N ASP A 24 -2.04 54.41 -23.24
CA ASP A 24 -3.12 54.14 -24.19
C ASP A 24 -3.31 52.63 -24.41
N ASP A 25 -2.24 51.85 -24.30
CA ASP A 25 -2.25 50.39 -24.26
C ASP A 25 -3.07 49.85 -23.08
N ARG A 26 -2.97 50.49 -21.90
CA ARG A 26 -3.75 50.08 -20.70
C ARG A 26 -5.23 50.35 -20.90
N ARG A 27 -5.58 51.50 -21.49
CA ARG A 27 -6.97 51.87 -21.81
C ARG A 27 -7.58 50.91 -22.83
N TRP A 28 -6.85 50.58 -23.90
CA TRP A 28 -7.31 49.61 -24.89
C TRP A 28 -7.48 48.20 -24.31
N LYS A 29 -6.56 47.76 -23.44
CA LYS A 29 -6.66 46.49 -22.70
C LYS A 29 -7.87 46.47 -21.77
N MET A 30 -8.17 47.55 -21.06
CA MET A 30 -9.36 47.66 -20.20
C MET A 30 -10.67 47.72 -20.99
N MET A 31 -10.65 48.34 -22.18
CA MET A 31 -11.84 48.54 -23.01
C MET A 31 -12.16 47.34 -23.90
N SER A 32 -11.23 46.40 -24.06
CA SER A 32 -11.43 45.16 -24.81
C SER A 32 -12.16 44.11 -23.97
N PRO A 33 -13.39 43.70 -24.34
CA PRO A 33 -14.15 42.69 -23.59
C PRO A 33 -13.45 41.32 -23.53
N ARG A 34 -12.53 41.06 -24.46
CA ARG A 34 -11.80 39.80 -24.57
C ARG A 34 -10.58 39.75 -23.63
N TYR A 35 -10.06 40.89 -23.19
CA TYR A 35 -8.84 40.97 -22.40
C TYR A 35 -8.93 40.25 -21.04
N PRO A 36 -10.02 40.40 -20.25
CA PRO A 36 -10.16 39.68 -18.99
C PRO A 36 -10.16 38.15 -19.19
N SER A 37 -10.85 37.66 -20.22
CA SER A 37 -10.89 36.23 -20.55
C SER A 37 -9.50 35.69 -20.96
N LEU A 38 -8.72 36.47 -21.71
CA LEU A 38 -7.37 36.10 -22.13
C LEU A 38 -6.42 35.97 -20.93
N LEU A 39 -6.46 36.93 -20.01
CA LEU A 39 -5.68 36.90 -18.77
C LEU A 39 -6.07 35.71 -17.90
N PHE A 40 -7.38 35.44 -17.76
CA PHE A 40 -7.88 34.29 -17.03
C PHE A 40 -7.37 32.96 -17.62
N HIS A 41 -7.42 32.79 -18.94
CA HIS A 41 -6.88 31.59 -19.59
C HIS A 41 -5.36 31.49 -19.44
N HIS A 42 -4.63 32.61 -19.47
CA HIS A 42 -3.20 32.64 -19.20
C HIS A 42 -2.88 32.22 -17.76
N GLU A 43 -3.66 32.68 -16.79
CA GLU A 43 -3.54 32.29 -15.38
C GLU A 43 -3.85 30.79 -15.19
N LEU A 44 -4.88 30.26 -15.86
CA LEU A 44 -5.18 28.83 -15.84
C LEU A 44 -4.04 28.00 -16.45
N LYS A 45 -3.47 28.46 -17.58
CA LYS A 45 -2.31 27.82 -18.21
C LYS A 45 -1.09 27.86 -17.29
N SER A 46 -0.79 29.00 -16.66
CA SER A 46 0.36 29.12 -15.74
C SER A 46 0.19 28.24 -14.50
N LYS A 47 -1.01 28.19 -13.90
CA LYS A 47 -1.35 27.26 -12.81
C LYS A 47 -1.18 25.81 -13.23
N ARG A 48 -1.60 25.44 -14.45
CA ARG A 48 -1.40 24.10 -15.01
C ARG A 48 0.08 23.77 -15.19
N ILE A 49 0.87 24.68 -15.77
CA ILE A 49 2.31 24.51 -15.95
C ILE A 49 3.00 24.35 -14.59
N LYS A 50 2.65 25.16 -13.58
CA LYS A 50 3.18 25.03 -12.21
C LYS A 50 2.86 23.66 -11.61
N LYS A 51 1.62 23.17 -11.78
CA LYS A 51 1.21 21.82 -11.35
C LYS A 51 1.98 20.73 -12.09
N ILE A 52 2.17 20.85 -13.41
CA ILE A 52 2.96 19.90 -14.20
C ILE A 52 4.40 19.87 -13.67
N LYS A 53 5.07 21.03 -13.57
CA LYS A 53 6.45 21.15 -13.07
C LYS A 53 6.61 20.60 -11.66
N SER A 54 5.68 20.91 -10.74
CA SER A 54 5.70 20.39 -9.37
C SER A 54 5.51 18.87 -9.34
N LYS A 55 4.54 18.33 -10.10
CA LYS A 55 4.30 16.89 -10.18
C LYS A 55 5.48 16.15 -10.82
N THR A 56 6.03 16.66 -11.91
CA THR A 56 7.20 16.07 -12.59
C THR A 56 8.41 16.12 -11.68
N TYR A 57 8.65 17.24 -10.99
CA TYR A 57 9.71 17.37 -10.00
C TYR A 57 9.57 16.32 -8.89
N HIS A 58 8.41 16.20 -8.24
CA HIS A 58 8.22 15.21 -7.18
C HIS A 58 8.29 13.77 -7.72
N ARG A 59 7.83 13.51 -8.95
CA ARG A 59 7.95 12.19 -9.57
C ARG A 59 9.41 11.82 -9.82
N LEU A 60 10.21 12.74 -10.38
CA LEU A 60 11.64 12.54 -10.59
C LEU A 60 12.36 12.43 -9.25
N LYS A 61 12.18 13.38 -8.33
CA LYS A 61 12.76 13.33 -6.99
C LYS A 61 12.47 12.02 -6.26
N ASN A 62 11.23 11.52 -6.31
CA ASN A 62 10.89 10.25 -5.67
C ASN A 62 11.48 9.03 -6.41
N LYS A 63 11.63 9.11 -7.74
CA LYS A 63 12.32 8.10 -8.53
C LYS A 63 13.83 8.11 -8.24
N ASP A 64 14.44 9.29 -8.18
CA ASP A 64 15.86 9.49 -7.88
C ASP A 64 16.17 9.12 -6.45
N LEU A 65 15.31 9.42 -5.47
CA LEU A 65 15.46 8.93 -4.09
C LEU A 65 15.38 7.40 -4.01
N LYS A 66 14.46 6.77 -4.74
CA LYS A 66 14.35 5.31 -4.80
C LYS A 66 15.55 4.67 -5.49
N ASN A 67 15.98 5.25 -6.61
CA ASN A 67 17.13 4.78 -7.37
C ASN A 67 18.45 5.08 -6.63
N SER A 68 18.54 6.17 -5.88
CA SER A 68 19.69 6.48 -5.03
C SER A 68 19.73 5.59 -3.80
N SER A 69 18.57 5.20 -3.24
CA SER A 69 18.52 4.19 -2.18
C SER A 69 18.80 2.77 -2.68
N LEU A 70 18.60 2.50 -3.97
CA LEU A 70 18.80 1.17 -4.57
C LEU A 70 20.08 1.05 -5.42
N GLY A 71 20.74 2.15 -5.77
CA GLY A 71 21.58 2.21 -6.97
C GLY A 71 22.96 2.85 -6.80
N ALA A 72 23.48 2.95 -5.57
CA ALA A 72 24.82 3.46 -5.35
C ALA A 72 25.75 2.42 -4.70
N LEU A 73 25.96 1.24 -5.32
CA LEU A 73 27.03 0.25 -4.99
C LEU A 73 26.65 -0.88 -4.03
N ILE A 74 25.45 -1.42 -4.13
CA ILE A 74 25.06 -2.56 -3.30
C ILE A 74 24.62 -3.69 -4.22
N ASP A 75 25.42 -4.76 -4.22
CA ASP A 75 25.20 -6.06 -4.83
C ASP A 75 23.69 -6.40 -4.91
N PRO A 76 23.15 -6.89 -6.05
CA PRO A 76 21.75 -7.30 -6.16
C PRO A 76 21.22 -8.15 -4.99
N GLU A 77 22.08 -8.87 -4.26
CA GLU A 77 21.71 -9.53 -3.01
C GLU A 77 21.44 -8.57 -1.84
N MET A 78 22.33 -7.62 -1.57
CA MET A 78 22.17 -6.67 -0.47
C MET A 78 21.01 -5.69 -0.73
N ALA A 79 20.69 -5.36 -1.99
CA ALA A 79 19.50 -4.56 -2.31
C ALA A 79 18.19 -5.31 -1.99
N LYS A 80 18.16 -6.63 -2.21
CA LYS A 80 17.04 -7.48 -1.78
C LYS A 80 16.98 -7.57 -0.27
N GLU A 81 18.13 -7.68 0.40
CA GLU A 81 18.19 -7.71 1.86
C GLU A 81 17.67 -6.41 2.49
N GLU A 82 18.04 -5.25 1.96
CA GLU A 82 17.51 -3.97 2.42
C GLU A 82 16.00 -3.82 2.15
N ALA A 83 15.52 -4.30 1.01
CA ALA A 83 14.09 -4.35 0.72
C ALA A 83 13.34 -5.22 1.75
N MET A 84 13.87 -6.41 2.07
CA MET A 84 13.34 -7.28 3.12
C MET A 84 13.38 -6.61 4.50
N ARG A 85 14.48 -5.94 4.87
CA ARG A 85 14.59 -5.19 6.12
C ARG A 85 13.58 -4.03 6.18
N GLN A 86 13.35 -3.32 5.09
CA GLN A 86 12.33 -2.27 5.02
C GLN A 86 10.92 -2.83 5.12
N GLU A 87 10.65 -3.98 4.51
CA GLU A 87 9.37 -4.68 4.64
C GLU A 87 9.15 -5.20 6.06
N ALA A 88 10.17 -5.78 6.69
CA ALA A 88 10.15 -6.17 8.09
C ALA A 88 9.84 -4.97 8.99
N LYS A 89 10.49 -3.83 8.79
CA LYS A 89 10.18 -2.56 9.49
C LYS A 89 8.73 -2.10 9.25
N ARG A 90 8.23 -2.17 8.01
CA ARG A 90 6.81 -1.81 7.71
C ARG A 90 5.83 -2.78 8.35
N VAL A 91 6.16 -4.07 8.42
CA VAL A 91 5.36 -5.08 9.09
C VAL A 91 5.37 -4.81 10.59
N GLU A 92 6.52 -4.55 11.19
CA GLU A 92 6.67 -4.17 12.60
C GLU A 92 5.88 -2.88 12.92
N GLU A 93 6.00 -1.83 12.11
CA GLU A 93 5.23 -0.60 12.22
C GLU A 93 3.72 -0.87 12.10
N ARG A 94 3.29 -1.68 11.13
CA ARG A 94 1.86 -2.02 10.96
C ARG A 94 1.33 -2.86 12.10
N VAL A 95 2.07 -3.87 12.55
CA VAL A 95 1.69 -4.75 13.67
C VAL A 95 1.62 -3.96 14.97
N THR A 96 2.64 -3.16 15.24
CA THR A 96 2.68 -2.32 16.44
C THR A 96 1.64 -1.20 16.40
N LEU A 97 1.36 -0.58 15.24
CA LEU A 97 0.44 0.55 15.15
C LEU A 97 -1.05 0.14 15.10
N LYS A 98 -1.41 -0.98 14.47
CA LYS A 98 -2.82 -1.38 14.22
C LYS A 98 -3.66 -1.51 15.51
N HIS A 99 -3.06 -1.95 16.60
CA HIS A 99 -3.75 -2.19 17.87
C HIS A 99 -3.28 -1.27 19.01
N LYS A 100 -2.70 -0.11 18.67
CA LYS A 100 -2.45 0.99 19.63
C LYS A 100 -3.62 1.98 19.63
N ASN A 101 -3.77 2.73 20.72
CA ASN A 101 -4.78 3.80 20.88
C ASN A 101 -4.42 5.06 20.03
N THR A 102 -3.88 4.89 18.82
CA THR A 102 -3.45 6.00 17.95
C THR A 102 -4.54 6.42 16.96
N GLY A 103 -5.58 5.60 16.79
CA GLY A 103 -6.73 5.87 15.91
C GLY A 103 -7.60 7.04 16.38
N LYS A 104 -8.27 7.70 15.42
CA LYS A 104 -9.12 8.90 15.69
C LYS A 104 -10.21 8.64 16.74
N TRP A 105 -10.82 7.45 16.73
CA TRP A 105 -11.87 7.09 17.69
C TRP A 105 -11.31 6.99 19.11
N ALA A 106 -10.25 6.20 19.28
CA ALA A 106 -9.67 5.92 20.59
C ALA A 106 -9.07 7.19 21.23
N LYS A 107 -8.39 8.04 20.43
CA LYS A 107 -7.96 9.39 20.83
C LYS A 107 -9.12 10.25 21.31
N ARG A 108 -10.22 10.31 20.55
CA ARG A 108 -11.40 11.11 20.91
C ARG A 108 -12.07 10.62 22.19
N MET A 109 -12.11 9.31 22.41
CA MET A 109 -12.67 8.73 23.63
C MET A 109 -11.81 9.04 24.86
N LEU A 110 -10.48 8.97 24.73
CA LEU A 110 -9.55 9.37 25.79
C LEU A 110 -9.59 10.88 26.06
N SER A 111 -9.49 11.72 25.03
CA SER A 111 -9.48 13.18 25.18
C SER A 111 -10.74 13.73 25.81
N ARG A 112 -11.88 13.04 25.63
CA ARG A 112 -13.17 13.45 26.22
C ARG A 112 -13.47 12.75 27.55
N GLY A 113 -12.61 11.86 28.03
CA GLY A 113 -12.83 11.07 29.25
C GLY A 113 -14.02 10.10 29.15
N LEU A 114 -14.48 9.77 27.96
CA LEU A 114 -15.65 8.89 27.75
C LEU A 114 -15.34 7.43 28.13
N ASN A 115 -14.07 7.06 28.17
CA ASN A 115 -13.61 5.77 28.67
C ASN A 115 -13.91 5.56 30.18
N VAL A 116 -14.06 6.63 30.97
CA VAL A 116 -14.42 6.52 32.39
C VAL A 116 -15.94 6.43 32.54
N LYS A 117 -16.68 7.13 31.68
CA LYS A 117 -18.14 7.21 31.73
C LYS A 117 -18.84 5.97 31.17
N TYR A 118 -18.27 5.35 30.15
CA TYR A 118 -18.88 4.21 29.45
C TYR A 118 -18.00 2.97 29.57
N ASP A 119 -18.48 1.96 30.30
CA ASP A 119 -17.75 0.72 30.52
C ASP A 119 -17.45 -0.04 29.22
N GLY A 120 -18.39 -0.03 28.25
CA GLY A 120 -18.15 -0.61 26.93
C GLY A 120 -16.99 0.04 26.16
N THR A 121 -16.75 1.35 26.35
CA THR A 121 -15.63 2.06 25.73
C THR A 121 -14.30 1.67 26.40
N LYS A 122 -14.31 1.53 27.73
CA LYS A 122 -13.18 1.03 28.51
C LYS A 122 -12.79 -0.38 28.08
N ALA A 123 -13.76 -1.28 28.00
CA ALA A 123 -13.58 -2.67 27.60
C ALA A 123 -13.07 -2.78 26.15
N ALA A 124 -13.56 -1.96 25.23
CA ALA A 124 -13.10 -1.94 23.84
C ALA A 124 -11.63 -1.51 23.73
N ILE A 125 -11.23 -0.45 24.45
CA ILE A 125 -9.83 0.01 24.49
C ILE A 125 -8.93 -1.07 25.13
N ALA A 126 -9.37 -1.70 26.23
CA ALA A 126 -8.64 -2.77 26.88
C ALA A 126 -8.45 -3.99 25.97
N LYS A 127 -9.50 -4.44 25.27
CA LYS A 127 -9.43 -5.52 24.27
C LYS A 127 -8.42 -5.21 23.15
N GLN A 128 -8.37 -3.95 22.70
CA GLN A 128 -7.41 -3.51 21.70
C GLN A 128 -5.97 -3.61 22.23
N LEU A 129 -5.71 -3.16 23.45
CA LEU A 129 -4.40 -3.26 24.11
C LEU A 129 -3.98 -4.72 24.38
N GLN A 130 -4.90 -5.57 24.82
CA GLN A 130 -4.64 -7.01 25.01
C GLN A 130 -4.23 -7.68 23.69
N ARG A 131 -4.91 -7.37 22.58
CA ARG A 131 -4.52 -7.88 21.26
C ARG A 131 -3.12 -7.40 20.87
N ASN A 132 -2.77 -6.15 21.16
CA ASN A 132 -1.40 -5.64 20.93
C ASN A 132 -0.37 -6.40 21.76
N ALA A 133 -0.59 -6.57 23.06
CA ALA A 133 0.32 -7.29 23.95
C ALA A 133 0.52 -8.75 23.51
N ASN A 134 -0.55 -9.44 23.11
CA ASN A 134 -0.46 -10.81 22.61
C ASN A 134 0.35 -10.91 21.30
N LEU A 135 0.16 -9.96 20.38
CA LEU A 135 0.93 -9.91 19.13
C LEU A 135 2.40 -9.59 19.38
N SER A 136 2.69 -8.63 20.26
CA SER A 136 4.06 -8.30 20.66
C SER A 136 4.76 -9.46 21.35
N ARG A 137 4.06 -10.19 22.25
CA ARG A 137 4.59 -11.39 22.90
C ARG A 137 4.89 -12.49 21.88
N LYS A 138 3.96 -12.77 20.97
CA LYS A 138 4.14 -13.78 19.91
C LYS A 138 5.31 -13.44 18.98
N MET A 139 5.47 -12.16 18.64
CA MET A 139 6.59 -11.70 17.83
C MET A 139 7.91 -11.89 18.56
N ASN A 140 7.98 -11.51 19.85
CA ASN A 140 9.18 -11.71 20.66
C ASN A 140 9.51 -13.19 20.83
N SER A 141 8.54 -14.06 21.09
CA SER A 141 8.77 -15.50 21.21
C SER A 141 9.25 -16.13 19.90
N MET A 142 8.74 -15.67 18.75
CA MET A 142 9.23 -16.13 17.44
C MET A 142 10.64 -15.62 17.11
N ARG A 143 11.02 -14.45 17.64
CA ARG A 143 12.35 -13.87 17.44
C ARG A 143 13.40 -14.48 18.37
N ASP A 144 13.01 -14.84 19.58
CA ASP A 144 13.89 -15.40 20.62
C ASP A 144 13.98 -16.93 20.56
N GLY A 145 13.07 -17.60 19.83
CA GLY A 145 13.07 -19.05 19.58
C GLY A 145 14.28 -19.60 18.78
N SER A 146 15.38 -18.86 18.69
CA SER A 146 16.69 -19.36 18.27
C SER A 146 17.63 -19.63 19.47
N SER A 147 17.20 -19.44 20.71
CA SER A 147 17.98 -19.85 21.89
C SER A 147 17.07 -20.04 23.10
N SER A 148 17.33 -21.08 23.88
CA SER A 148 16.69 -21.45 25.16
C SER A 148 15.46 -22.38 25.08
N ASP A 149 15.80 -23.66 24.93
CA ASP A 149 15.29 -24.81 25.71
C ASP A 149 14.57 -24.37 27.00
N VAL A 150 13.25 -24.56 27.06
CA VAL A 150 12.52 -24.65 28.33
C VAL A 150 12.03 -26.09 28.41
N ARG A 151 12.82 -26.88 29.13
CA ARG A 151 12.46 -28.22 29.59
C ARG A 151 11.26 -28.10 30.51
N ASP A 152 10.17 -28.73 30.12
CA ASP A 152 9.17 -29.23 31.07
C ASP A 152 9.10 -30.74 30.87
N ASP A 153 9.35 -31.42 31.96
CA ASP A 153 9.64 -32.83 32.09
C ASP A 153 8.30 -33.55 32.29
N GLU A 154 7.78 -34.15 31.23
CA GLU A 154 6.79 -35.22 31.32
C GLU A 154 7.32 -36.36 30.44
N GLU A 155 8.01 -37.29 31.10
CA GLU A 155 8.43 -38.56 30.54
C GLU A 155 7.21 -39.33 30.01
N GLU A 156 7.16 -39.57 28.70
CA GLU A 156 7.13 -40.92 28.13
C GLU A 156 7.31 -40.86 26.60
N LEU A 157 8.11 -41.78 26.05
CA LEU A 157 8.41 -42.00 24.63
C LEU A 157 9.59 -41.21 24.05
N ARG A 158 10.77 -41.53 24.59
CA ARG A 158 12.04 -41.45 23.88
C ARG A 158 12.08 -42.52 22.78
N ASP A 159 11.84 -42.13 21.53
CA ASP A 159 12.38 -42.85 20.36
C ASP A 159 13.08 -41.89 19.39
N SER A 160 14.40 -42.00 19.43
CA SER A 160 15.41 -41.67 18.43
C SER A 160 15.32 -40.36 17.64
N SER A 161 16.22 -39.46 18.03
CA SER A 161 17.08 -38.65 17.15
C SER A 161 17.09 -39.09 15.67
N ASP A 162 16.53 -38.27 14.79
CA ASP A 162 16.98 -38.15 13.40
C ASP A 162 16.30 -36.94 12.74
N GLU A 163 17.11 -36.07 12.13
CA GLU A 163 16.72 -34.88 11.39
C GLU A 163 15.54 -35.17 10.44
N ASP A 164 14.36 -34.62 10.76
CA ASP A 164 13.16 -34.73 9.94
C ASP A 164 13.28 -33.82 8.72
N THR A 165 14.03 -34.29 7.71
CA THR A 165 13.93 -33.75 6.35
C THR A 165 12.46 -33.81 5.90
N PRO A 166 11.94 -32.79 5.17
CA PRO A 166 10.53 -32.73 4.78
C PRO A 166 10.08 -33.99 4.01
N SER A 167 11.00 -34.65 3.31
CA SER A 167 10.79 -35.91 2.61
C SER A 167 10.42 -37.08 3.55
N ARG A 168 11.04 -37.17 4.73
CA ARG A 168 10.78 -38.24 5.72
C ARG A 168 9.44 -38.05 6.43
N LEU A 169 9.03 -36.79 6.65
CA LEU A 169 7.70 -36.45 7.16
C LEU A 169 6.60 -36.84 6.19
N ILE A 170 6.80 -36.59 4.89
CA ILE A 170 5.86 -36.98 3.84
C ILE A 170 5.78 -38.51 3.73
N ALA A 171 6.90 -39.23 3.85
CA ALA A 171 6.92 -40.69 3.84
C ALA A 171 6.17 -41.27 5.06
N LYS A 172 6.43 -40.77 6.27
CA LYS A 172 5.69 -41.14 7.49
C LYS A 172 4.20 -40.84 7.37
N ALA A 173 3.82 -39.70 6.76
CA ALA A 173 2.42 -39.35 6.53
C ALA A 173 1.75 -40.33 5.56
N LYS A 174 2.43 -40.72 4.47
CA LYS A 174 1.94 -41.70 3.51
C LYS A 174 1.76 -43.09 4.13
N GLU A 175 2.73 -43.54 4.92
CA GLU A 175 2.68 -44.81 5.62
C GLU A 175 1.52 -44.86 6.63
N LYS A 176 1.33 -43.78 7.41
CA LYS A 176 0.19 -43.65 8.33
C LYS A 176 -1.15 -43.64 7.59
N THR A 177 -1.23 -43.02 6.42
CA THR A 177 -2.46 -43.05 5.61
C THR A 177 -2.73 -44.42 5.00
N LEU A 178 -1.69 -45.17 4.62
CA LEU A 178 -1.85 -46.54 4.09
C LEU A 178 -2.29 -47.50 5.19
N LYS A 179 -1.67 -47.41 6.37
CA LYS A 179 -2.08 -48.20 7.53
C LYS A 179 -3.52 -47.93 7.96
N ALA A 180 -3.93 -46.66 7.94
CA ALA A 180 -5.32 -46.27 8.20
C ALA A 180 -6.31 -46.69 7.10
N LEU A 181 -5.84 -47.03 5.90
CA LEU A 181 -6.66 -47.63 4.84
C LEU A 181 -6.78 -49.15 5.00
N GLU A 182 -5.78 -49.81 5.60
CA GLU A 182 -5.78 -51.26 5.85
C GLU A 182 -6.70 -51.65 7.01
N ASP A 183 -6.93 -50.76 7.97
CA ASP A 183 -7.69 -51.07 9.19
C ASP A 183 -9.22 -50.88 9.08
N ASP A 184 -9.79 -50.53 7.91
CA ASP A 184 -11.24 -50.31 7.60
C ASP A 184 -12.07 -49.44 8.58
N GLU A 185 -11.50 -48.99 9.70
CA GLU A 185 -12.09 -48.05 10.65
C GLU A 185 -11.71 -46.65 10.22
N LEU A 186 -12.45 -46.13 9.25
CA LEU A 186 -12.31 -44.74 8.80
C LEU A 186 -12.45 -43.80 10.01
N PRO A 187 -11.38 -43.11 10.44
CA PRO A 187 -11.53 -42.03 11.38
C PRO A 187 -12.43 -40.99 10.72
N ASN A 188 -13.12 -40.16 11.50
CA ASN A 188 -13.66 -38.90 11.01
C ASN A 188 -12.49 -37.97 10.62
N VAL A 189 -11.79 -38.32 9.54
CA VAL A 189 -10.64 -37.59 9.03
C VAL A 189 -11.19 -36.24 8.58
N VAL A 190 -10.54 -35.16 9.00
CA VAL A 190 -10.92 -33.76 8.73
C VAL A 190 -11.25 -33.51 7.25
N LEU A 191 -10.72 -34.32 6.33
CA LEU A 191 -11.03 -34.30 4.91
C LEU A 191 -12.50 -34.66 4.62
N MET A 192 -13.05 -35.69 5.28
CA MET A 192 -14.44 -36.15 5.12
C MET A 192 -15.47 -35.24 5.81
N SER A 193 -15.04 -34.41 6.78
CA SER A 193 -15.89 -33.41 7.42
C SER A 193 -15.99 -32.09 6.64
N LEU A 194 -15.21 -31.93 5.57
CA LEU A 194 -15.31 -30.76 4.70
C LEU A 194 -16.64 -30.74 3.95
N PRO A 195 -17.27 -29.56 3.80
CA PRO A 195 -18.63 -29.45 3.29
C PRO A 195 -18.81 -29.91 1.83
N PHE A 196 -17.75 -29.96 1.02
CA PHE A 196 -17.82 -30.44 -0.35
C PHE A 196 -17.85 -31.98 -0.44
N MET A 197 -17.08 -32.67 0.40
CA MET A 197 -17.07 -34.14 0.47
C MET A 197 -18.31 -34.69 1.15
N ALA A 198 -18.77 -34.05 2.23
CA ALA A 198 -20.05 -34.37 2.84
C ALA A 198 -21.22 -34.26 1.84
N ARG A 199 -21.18 -33.28 0.93
CA ARG A 199 -22.16 -33.15 -0.17
C ARG A 199 -22.03 -34.26 -1.22
N ALA A 200 -20.81 -34.69 -1.55
CA ALA A 200 -20.56 -35.77 -2.51
C ALA A 200 -21.06 -37.13 -1.99
N ILE A 201 -20.73 -37.51 -0.76
CA ILE A 201 -21.20 -38.75 -0.11
C ILE A 201 -22.73 -38.78 -0.05
N LYS A 202 -23.34 -37.63 0.29
CA LYS A 202 -24.81 -37.51 0.34
C LYS A 202 -25.46 -37.61 -1.05
N LYS A 203 -24.73 -37.31 -2.13
CA LYS A 203 -25.20 -37.46 -3.51
C LYS A 203 -25.14 -38.92 -3.95
N GLU A 204 -24.07 -39.63 -3.62
CA GLU A 204 -23.93 -41.07 -3.90
C GLU A 204 -25.00 -41.90 -3.19
N LYS A 205 -25.23 -41.67 -1.89
CA LYS A 205 -26.29 -42.35 -1.12
C LYS A 205 -27.71 -42.09 -1.60
N ARG A 206 -27.92 -41.04 -2.41
CA ARG A 206 -29.23 -40.72 -3.01
C ARG A 206 -29.40 -41.29 -4.41
N GLY A 207 -28.31 -41.70 -5.05
CA GLY A 207 -28.30 -42.30 -6.38
C GLY A 207 -28.18 -43.82 -6.36
N SER A 208 -28.08 -44.43 -5.18
CA SER A 208 -28.14 -45.88 -4.96
C SER A 208 -29.46 -46.30 -4.35
#